data_AF-A0A3S4K538-F1
#
_entry.id   AF-A0A3S4K538-F1
#
_cell.length_a   1.000
_cell.length_b   1.000
_cell.length_c   1.000
_cell.angle_alpha   90.00
_cell.angle_beta   90.00
_cell.angle_gamma   90.00
#
_symmetry.space_group_name_H-M   'P 1'
#
loop_
_entity.id
_entity.type
_entity.pdbx_description
1 polymer ?
#
loop_
_entity_poly.entity_id
_entity_poly.type
_entity_poly.pdbx_seq_one_letter_code
_entity_poly.pdbx_strand_id
1 'polypeptide(L)'
;MGHSAIVNTSGNGDCHIILRGGKEPNYSAKHVAEVKEGLNKAGLPAQVMIDFSHANSSKQFKKQMDVCTDVCQQIAGGEKAIIGVMVESHLVEGNQSLESGEPLAYGKSITDACIGWKIPMLCYVNWRMQ
;
A
#
# COMPACT_ATOMS: atom_id res chain seq x y z
N MET A 1 -6.54 33.36 6.97
CA MET A 1 -7.90 33.74 6.55
C MET A 1 -8.28 33.18 5.16
N GLY A 2 -7.77 32.03 4.72
CA GLY A 2 -8.11 31.48 3.38
C GLY A 2 -7.69 32.35 2.18
N HIS A 3 -6.98 33.45 2.41
CA HIS A 3 -6.39 34.30 1.38
C HIS A 3 -5.01 33.78 1.00
N SER A 4 -4.64 33.96 -0.27
CA SER A 4 -3.30 33.66 -0.78
C SER A 4 -2.23 34.39 0.03
N ALA A 5 -1.17 33.68 0.37
CA ALA A 5 -0.06 34.22 1.13
C ALA A 5 1.25 33.59 0.65
N ILE A 6 2.36 34.30 0.88
CA ILE A 6 3.70 33.75 0.72
C ILE A 6 4.02 32.95 1.98
N VAL A 7 4.43 31.69 1.80
CA VAL A 7 4.74 30.77 2.90
C VAL A 7 6.14 30.20 2.68
N ASN A 8 6.93 30.17 3.76
CA ASN A 8 8.21 29.48 3.83
C ASN A 8 8.03 28.21 4.66
N THR A 9 8.61 27.10 4.19
CA THR A 9 8.60 25.82 4.92
C THR A 9 10.03 25.44 5.30
N SER A 10 10.16 24.60 6.34
CA SER A 10 11.44 24.06 6.81
C SER A 10 11.88 22.79 6.09
N GLY A 11 11.05 22.28 5.16
CA GLY A 11 11.17 20.92 4.64
C GLY A 11 10.59 19.87 5.61
N ASN A 12 10.31 18.67 5.08
CA ASN A 12 9.86 17.51 5.84
C ASN A 12 10.84 16.35 5.61
N GLY A 13 11.57 15.97 6.66
CA GLY A 13 12.54 14.87 6.61
C GLY A 13 11.90 13.48 6.75
N ASP A 14 10.66 13.40 7.24
CA ASP A 14 9.96 12.13 7.51
C ASP A 14 9.24 11.61 6.26
N CYS A 15 9.88 11.80 5.09
CA CYS A 15 9.40 11.32 3.81
C CYS A 15 9.94 9.91 3.53
N HIS A 16 9.13 9.07 2.90
CA HIS A 16 9.52 7.74 2.44
C HIS A 16 8.82 7.41 1.12
N ILE A 17 9.34 6.41 0.41
CA ILE A 17 8.77 5.96 -0.86
C ILE A 17 7.68 4.91 -0.63
N ILE A 18 6.63 4.97 -1.46
CA ILE A 18 5.57 3.95 -1.52
C ILE A 18 5.68 3.20 -2.84
N LEU A 19 5.94 1.90 -2.76
CA LEU A 19 5.94 0.98 -3.90
C LEU A 19 4.50 0.51 -4.15
N ARG A 20 3.88 1.08 -5.19
CA ARG A 20 2.46 0.85 -5.54
C ARG A 20 2.24 0.25 -6.93
N GLY A 21 3.29 -0.33 -7.50
CA GLY A 21 3.34 -0.84 -8.87
C GLY A 21 3.46 0.24 -9.94
N GLY A 22 3.60 -0.19 -11.19
CA GLY A 22 3.62 0.67 -12.38
C GLY A 22 2.97 -0.04 -13.56
N LYS A 23 3.74 -0.26 -14.64
CA LYS A 23 3.32 -1.17 -15.71
C LYS A 23 3.23 -2.62 -15.21
N GLU A 24 4.12 -2.98 -14.29
CA GLU A 24 4.18 -4.26 -13.61
C GLU A 24 4.21 -4.05 -12.09
N PRO A 25 3.83 -5.07 -11.29
CA PRO A 25 3.99 -5.02 -9.83
C PRO A 25 5.44 -4.87 -9.40
N ASN A 26 5.70 -4.10 -8.34
CA ASN A 26 7.02 -3.80 -7.82
C ASN A 26 7.20 -4.11 -6.32
N TYR A 27 6.45 -5.09 -5.79
CA TYR A 27 6.51 -5.50 -4.38
C TYR A 27 7.54 -6.61 -4.09
N SER A 28 8.04 -7.31 -5.11
CA SER A 28 8.92 -8.47 -4.91
C SER A 28 10.29 -8.05 -4.36
N ALA A 29 10.98 -9.00 -3.71
CA ALA A 29 12.29 -8.78 -3.09
C ALA A 29 13.33 -8.18 -4.06
N LYS A 30 13.26 -8.52 -5.35
CA LYS A 30 14.11 -7.93 -6.40
C LYS A 30 13.92 -6.41 -6.48
N HIS A 31 12.68 -5.95 -6.58
CA HIS A 31 12.36 -4.53 -6.68
C HIS A 31 12.68 -3.79 -5.37
N VAL A 32 12.43 -4.42 -4.22
CA VAL A 32 12.82 -3.86 -2.91
C VAL A 32 14.33 -3.64 -2.84
N ALA A 33 15.14 -4.61 -3.29
CA ALA A 33 16.59 -4.47 -3.33
C ALA A 33 17.06 -3.33 -4.26
N GLU A 34 16.49 -3.24 -5.47
CA GLU A 34 16.79 -2.17 -6.44
C GLU A 34 16.47 -0.77 -5.86
N VAL A 35 15.32 -0.65 -5.18
CA VAL A 35 14.90 0.62 -4.56
C VAL A 35 15.81 0.98 -3.39
N LYS A 36 16.19 0.01 -2.54
CA LYS A 36 17.14 0.23 -1.44
C LYS A 36 18.48 0.74 -1.97
N GLU A 37 18.99 0.16 -3.05
CA GLU A 37 20.22 0.62 -3.68
C GLU A 37 20.08 2.05 -4.22
N GLY A 38 18.97 2.36 -4.89
CA GLY A 38 18.68 3.70 -5.39
C GLY A 38 18.60 4.76 -4.29
N LEU A 39 17.90 4.45 -3.19
CA LEU A 39 17.79 5.35 -2.03
C LEU A 39 19.15 5.60 -1.38
N ASN A 40 19.95 4.55 -1.18
CA ASN A 40 21.30 4.68 -0.64
C ASN A 40 22.20 5.54 -1.54
N LYS A 41 22.16 5.34 -2.86
CA LYS A 41 22.90 6.17 -3.83
C LYS A 41 22.48 7.63 -3.80
N ALA A 42 21.21 7.90 -3.49
CA ALA A 42 20.67 9.25 -3.33
C ALA A 42 20.93 9.84 -1.93
N GLY A 43 21.57 9.10 -1.00
CA GLY A 43 21.82 9.55 0.36
C GLY A 43 20.58 9.56 1.26
N LEU A 44 19.55 8.79 0.91
CA LEU A 44 18.29 8.68 1.66
C LEU A 44 18.25 7.36 2.45
N PRO A 45 17.50 7.29 3.57
CA PRO A 45 17.28 6.02 4.28
C PRO A 45 16.68 4.97 3.35
N ALA A 46 17.24 3.75 3.38
CA ALA A 46 16.75 2.61 2.60
C ALA A 46 15.49 2.00 3.25
N GLN A 47 14.41 2.78 3.27
CA GLN A 47 13.12 2.43 3.86
C GLN A 47 12.02 2.54 2.80
N VAL A 48 11.13 1.54 2.77
CA VAL A 48 10.05 1.45 1.79
C VAL A 48 8.73 1.09 2.48
N MET A 49 7.64 1.66 1.98
CA MET A 49 6.29 1.17 2.23
C MET A 49 5.78 0.45 0.99
N ILE A 50 5.09 -0.68 1.15
CA ILE A 50 4.52 -1.43 0.01
C ILE A 50 3.00 -1.33 0.02
N ASP A 51 2.42 -0.83 -1.07
CA ASP A 51 0.97 -0.83 -1.30
C ASP A 51 0.55 -2.14 -1.97
N PHE A 52 -0.34 -2.88 -1.33
CA PHE A 52 -0.80 -4.18 -1.84
C PHE A 52 -1.84 -4.04 -2.95
N SER A 53 -2.51 -2.89 -3.05
CA SER A 53 -3.59 -2.62 -4.00
C SER A 53 -3.05 -2.11 -5.34
N HIS A 54 -3.82 -1.29 -6.05
CA HIS A 54 -3.45 -0.58 -7.27
C HIS A 54 -2.72 -1.46 -8.29
N ALA A 55 -1.59 -0.99 -8.84
CA ALA A 55 -0.85 -1.71 -9.87
C ALA A 55 -0.15 -2.96 -9.32
N ASN A 56 0.17 -3.01 -8.02
CA ASN A 56 0.68 -4.23 -7.38
C ASN A 56 -0.35 -5.36 -7.37
N SER A 57 -1.63 -5.04 -7.19
CA SER A 57 -2.73 -6.00 -7.36
C SER A 57 -3.22 -6.15 -8.81
N SER A 58 -2.63 -5.44 -9.78
CA SER A 58 -3.17 -5.33 -11.15
C SER A 58 -4.64 -4.89 -11.18
N LYS A 59 -5.05 -4.03 -10.23
CA LYS A 59 -6.44 -3.60 -9.98
C LYS A 59 -7.40 -4.75 -9.65
N GLN A 60 -6.90 -5.88 -9.17
CA GLN A 60 -7.71 -7.01 -8.73
C GLN A 60 -7.60 -7.13 -7.21
N PHE A 61 -8.62 -6.66 -6.48
CA PHE A 61 -8.59 -6.57 -5.01
C PHE A 61 -8.20 -7.89 -4.31
N LYS A 62 -8.57 -9.05 -4.87
CA LYS A 62 -8.21 -10.37 -4.32
C LYS A 62 -6.69 -10.63 -4.35
N LYS A 63 -5.98 -10.09 -5.33
CA LYS A 63 -4.52 -10.21 -5.45
C LYS A 63 -3.76 -9.47 -4.35
N GLN A 64 -4.42 -8.57 -3.59
CA GLN A 64 -3.81 -8.02 -2.38
C GLN A 64 -3.33 -9.13 -1.42
N MET A 65 -3.97 -10.31 -1.43
CA MET A 65 -3.54 -11.46 -0.61
C MET A 65 -2.29 -12.14 -1.14
N ASP A 66 -2.10 -12.17 -2.45
CA ASP A 66 -0.88 -12.70 -3.07
C ASP A 66 0.30 -11.80 -2.74
N VAL A 67 0.10 -10.47 -2.86
CA VAL A 67 1.10 -9.47 -2.44
C VAL A 67 1.41 -9.58 -0.95
N CYS A 68 0.38 -9.70 -0.10
CA CYS A 68 0.53 -9.85 1.33
C CYS A 68 1.36 -11.10 1.69
N THR A 69 1.12 -12.23 1.01
CA THR A 69 1.89 -13.46 1.24
C THR A 69 3.37 -13.27 0.91
N ASP A 70 3.69 -12.66 -0.23
CA ASP A 70 5.08 -12.40 -0.65
C ASP A 70 5.79 -11.44 0.31
N VAL A 71 5.13 -10.33 0.67
CA VAL A 71 5.69 -9.33 1.59
C VAL A 71 5.86 -9.90 3.00
N CYS A 72 4.92 -10.70 3.49
CA CYS A 72 5.07 -11.40 4.76
C CYS A 72 6.25 -12.38 4.74
N GLN A 73 6.52 -13.06 3.62
CA GLN A 73 7.70 -13.92 3.50
C GLN A 73 9.00 -13.11 3.54
N GLN A 74 9.05 -11.94 2.90
CA GLN A 74 10.22 -11.05 2.97
C GLN A 74 10.49 -10.58 4.41
N ILE A 75 9.45 -10.11 5.11
CA ILE A 75 9.55 -9.67 6.51
C ILE A 75 9.96 -10.83 7.42
N ALA A 76 9.32 -12.00 7.28
CA ALA A 76 9.68 -13.19 8.05
C ALA A 76 11.10 -13.69 7.73
N GLY A 77 11.57 -13.46 6.50
CA GLY A 77 12.94 -13.72 6.06
C GLY A 77 13.97 -12.70 6.59
N GLY A 78 13.54 -11.69 7.35
CA GLY A 78 14.42 -10.72 8.00
C GLY A 78 14.61 -9.41 7.23
N GLU A 79 13.79 -9.12 6.22
CA GLU A 79 13.82 -7.81 5.54
C GLU A 79 13.34 -6.71 6.49
N LYS A 80 14.25 -5.76 6.79
CA LYS A 80 14.01 -4.64 7.71
C LYS A 80 13.75 -3.30 7.00
N ALA A 81 13.96 -3.24 5.69
CA ALA A 81 13.71 -2.04 4.91
C ALA A 81 12.21 -1.75 4.73
N ILE A 82 11.36 -2.78 4.84
CA ILE A 82 9.91 -2.64 4.73
C ILE A 82 9.38 -2.09 6.07
N ILE A 83 9.12 -0.79 6.11
CA ILE A 83 8.69 -0.06 7.32
C ILE A 83 7.18 0.06 7.45
N GLY A 84 6.43 -0.33 6.42
CA GLY A 84 4.98 -0.30 6.44
C GLY A 84 4.35 -0.92 5.20
N VAL A 85 3.04 -1.14 5.30
CA VAL A 85 2.21 -1.65 4.21
C VAL A 85 0.94 -0.80 4.09
N MET A 86 0.41 -0.69 2.87
CA MET A 86 -0.86 -0.03 2.59
C MET A 86 -1.82 -1.06 1.97
N VAL A 87 -3.06 -1.06 2.46
CA VAL A 87 -4.09 -2.05 2.10
C VAL A 87 -5.42 -1.33 1.91
N GLU A 88 -6.13 -1.65 0.84
CA GLU A 88 -7.48 -1.13 0.60
C GLU A 88 -8.52 -2.15 1.06
N SER A 89 -9.13 -1.87 2.22
CA SER A 89 -10.13 -2.73 2.84
C SER A 89 -11.41 -1.97 3.17
N HIS A 90 -12.53 -2.68 3.16
CA HIS A 90 -13.84 -2.17 3.57
C HIS A 90 -14.67 -3.28 4.20
N LEU A 91 -15.80 -2.96 4.83
CA LEU A 91 -16.68 -3.95 5.47
C LEU A 91 -17.11 -5.06 4.50
N VAL A 92 -17.50 -4.67 3.29
CA VAL A 92 -17.92 -5.53 2.18
C VAL A 92 -16.88 -5.41 1.05
N GLU A 93 -16.51 -6.55 0.47
CA GLU A 93 -15.53 -6.61 -0.61
C GLU A 93 -16.03 -6.03 -1.94
N GLY A 94 -15.09 -5.71 -2.82
CA GLY A 94 -15.35 -5.15 -4.15
C GLY A 94 -15.67 -3.66 -4.11
N ASN A 95 -16.32 -3.18 -5.16
CA ASN A 95 -16.81 -1.81 -5.27
C ASN A 95 -18.25 -1.75 -5.83
N GLN A 96 -18.79 -0.54 -5.89
CA GLN A 96 -20.09 -0.21 -6.48
C GLN A 96 -20.00 1.15 -7.19
N SER A 97 -20.83 1.37 -8.20
CA SER A 97 -20.84 2.63 -8.95
C SER A 97 -21.93 3.57 -8.45
N LEU A 98 -21.59 4.84 -8.24
CA LEU A 98 -22.56 5.92 -7.96
C LEU A 98 -23.50 6.18 -9.14
N GLU A 99 -23.04 5.92 -10.37
CA GLU A 99 -23.79 6.20 -11.59
C GLU A 99 -24.84 5.12 -11.90
N SER A 100 -24.85 4.02 -11.14
CA SER A 100 -25.77 2.90 -11.37
C SER A 100 -27.24 3.24 -11.10
N GLY A 101 -27.51 4.27 -10.28
CA GLY A 101 -28.86 4.60 -9.81
C GLY A 101 -29.45 3.61 -8.79
N GLU A 102 -28.74 2.51 -8.51
CA GLU A 102 -29.13 1.52 -7.52
C GLU A 102 -28.85 2.02 -6.09
N PRO A 103 -29.65 1.62 -5.08
CA PRO A 103 -29.35 1.91 -3.69
C PRO A 103 -27.97 1.39 -3.29
N LEU A 104 -27.14 2.26 -2.74
CA LEU A 104 -25.78 1.90 -2.34
C LEU A 104 -25.82 0.86 -1.21
N ALA A 105 -25.07 -0.22 -1.42
CA ALA A 105 -24.83 -1.20 -0.38
C ALA A 105 -23.97 -0.57 0.73
N TYR A 106 -24.47 -0.66 1.97
CA TYR A 106 -23.72 -0.21 3.14
C TYR A 106 -22.38 -0.95 3.23
N GLY A 107 -21.32 -0.20 3.50
CA GLY A 107 -20.02 -0.80 3.75
C GLY A 107 -19.31 -1.33 2.51
N LYS A 108 -19.66 -0.88 1.29
CA LYS A 108 -18.97 -1.24 0.04
C LYS A 108 -18.37 0.00 -0.64
N SER A 109 -17.13 -0.10 -1.11
CA SER A 109 -16.39 1.02 -1.71
C SER A 109 -17.09 1.57 -2.96
N ILE A 110 -17.07 2.89 -3.15
CA ILE A 110 -17.58 3.56 -4.36
C ILE A 110 -16.49 3.90 -5.38
N THR A 111 -15.22 3.61 -5.05
CA THR A 111 -14.05 3.88 -5.88
C THR A 111 -13.37 2.57 -6.27
N ASP A 112 -12.14 2.34 -5.80
CA ASP A 112 -11.40 1.10 -6.05
C ASP A 112 -11.98 -0.05 -5.24
N ALA A 113 -11.83 -1.26 -5.78
CA ALA A 113 -12.34 -2.47 -5.16
C ALA A 113 -11.49 -2.83 -3.93
N CYS A 114 -12.15 -3.02 -2.78
CA CYS A 114 -11.49 -3.32 -1.53
C CYS A 114 -11.62 -4.81 -1.16
N ILE A 115 -10.69 -5.30 -0.33
CA ILE A 115 -10.90 -6.56 0.38
C ILE A 115 -11.94 -6.39 1.51
N GLY A 116 -12.70 -7.44 1.78
CA GLY A 116 -13.74 -7.44 2.81
C GLY A 116 -13.20 -7.72 4.21
N TRP A 117 -14.00 -7.41 5.24
CA TRP A 117 -13.66 -7.67 6.65
C TRP A 117 -13.44 -9.15 6.99
N LYS A 118 -14.07 -10.06 6.23
CA LYS A 118 -13.99 -11.51 6.48
C LYS A 118 -12.66 -12.14 6.07
N ILE A 119 -11.78 -11.41 5.37
CA ILE A 119 -10.49 -11.94 4.98
C ILE A 119 -9.65 -12.22 6.25
N PRO A 120 -8.99 -13.39 6.34
CA PRO A 120 -8.21 -13.74 7.50
C PRO A 120 -7.22 -12.63 7.84
N MET A 121 -7.13 -12.35 9.15
CA MET A 121 -6.31 -11.34 9.81
C MET A 121 -4.80 -11.47 9.50
N LEU A 122 -4.38 -12.37 8.60
CA LEU A 122 -2.98 -12.66 8.27
C LEU A 122 -2.18 -11.40 7.89
N CYS A 123 -2.80 -10.43 7.20
CA CYS A 123 -2.15 -9.15 6.89
C CYS A 123 -2.06 -8.19 8.10
N TYR A 124 -2.84 -8.40 9.16
CA TYR A 124 -2.86 -7.55 10.36
C TYR A 124 -1.97 -8.07 11.51
N VAL A 125 -1.74 -9.39 11.63
CA VAL A 125 -1.13 -9.95 12.87
C VAL A 125 0.40 -10.04 12.84
N ASN A 126 1.04 -10.17 11.69
CA ASN A 126 2.50 -10.41 11.66
C ASN A 126 3.38 -9.19 11.94
N TRP A 127 2.81 -7.99 12.07
CA TRP A 127 3.59 -6.79 12.43
C TRP A 127 3.87 -6.68 13.93
N ARG A 128 3.09 -7.35 14.80
CA ARG A 128 3.14 -7.16 16.26
C ARG A 128 3.99 -8.19 17.04
N MET A 129 4.76 -9.04 16.36
CA MET A 129 5.58 -10.09 16.99
C MET A 129 7.11 -9.86 16.88
N GLN A 130 7.57 -8.63 16.62
CA GLN A 130 8.98 -8.24 16.74
C GLN A 130 9.14 -7.05 17.66
#